data_AF-A0A9W8XI62-F1
#
_entry.id   AF-A0A9W8XI62-F1
#
_cell.length_a   1.000
_cell.length_b   1.000
_cell.length_c   1.000
_cell.angle_alpha   90.00
_cell.angle_beta   90.00
_cell.angle_gamma   90.00
#
_symmetry.space_group_name_H-M   'P 1'
#
loop_
_entity.id
_entity.type
_entity.pdbx_description
1 polymer ?
#
loop_
_entity_poly.entity_id
_entity_poly.type
_entity_poly.pdbx_seq_one_letter_code
_entity_poly.pdbx_strand_id
1 'polypeptide(L)'
;MTPTSSIADQPAIEARIAQLEQSQFELTKTTMDLTMKVMDKNNKIMQLSGKLRNKDLNLRRSQKKIAAVQKQTKKVERSQKRDIKRLQKATSALKEQLELIKAEAAKPESVHDSIAPCSPSAADTEPPAPRIVTCVQCFERRRKCDKGEPCRPCADRRLVCERMKCDHFEPGACVRLNCGRLHQDEMEKMGYKRVVPSRRIPKPKQVYHPQE
;
A
#
# COMPACT_ATOMS: atom_id res chain seq x y z
N MET A 1 -105.21 -7.91 -25.21
CA MET A 1 -104.67 -8.87 -24.22
C MET A 1 -103.56 -8.18 -23.45
N THR A 2 -103.90 -7.62 -22.30
CA THR A 2 -102.96 -6.94 -21.41
C THR A 2 -102.34 -7.98 -20.48
N PRO A 3 -101.02 -8.14 -20.42
CA PRO A 3 -100.40 -9.03 -19.46
C PRO A 3 -100.58 -8.41 -18.06
N THR A 4 -101.47 -8.98 -17.27
CA THR A 4 -101.54 -8.75 -15.82
C THR A 4 -100.33 -9.44 -15.20
N SER A 5 -99.21 -8.73 -15.13
CA SER A 5 -98.06 -9.15 -14.32
C SER A 5 -98.52 -9.23 -12.86
N SER A 6 -98.51 -10.44 -12.31
CA SER A 6 -98.88 -10.75 -10.94
C SER A 6 -98.06 -9.90 -9.96
N ILE A 7 -98.70 -8.98 -9.24
CA ILE A 7 -98.11 -8.15 -8.17
C ILE A 7 -97.62 -9.02 -6.99
N ALA A 8 -98.03 -10.29 -6.91
CA ALA A 8 -97.71 -11.18 -5.80
C ALA A 8 -96.21 -11.54 -5.69
N ASP A 9 -95.41 -11.40 -6.75
CA ASP A 9 -93.99 -11.79 -6.75
C ASP A 9 -93.02 -10.66 -6.33
N GLN A 10 -93.51 -9.43 -6.17
CA GLN A 10 -92.71 -8.25 -5.82
C GLN A 10 -91.78 -8.43 -4.59
N PRO A 11 -92.24 -8.94 -3.43
CA PRO A 11 -91.38 -9.08 -2.25
C PRO A 11 -90.26 -10.12 -2.44
N ALA A 12 -90.48 -11.14 -3.27
CA ALA A 12 -89.45 -12.14 -3.57
C ALA A 12 -88.32 -11.56 -4.45
N ILE A 13 -88.66 -10.64 -5.36
CA ILE A 13 -87.70 -9.92 -6.19
C ILE A 13 -86.85 -8.99 -5.32
N GLU A 14 -87.47 -8.21 -4.43
CA GLU A 14 -86.76 -7.29 -3.53
C GLU A 14 -85.81 -8.03 -2.58
N ALA A 15 -86.23 -9.17 -2.02
CA ALA A 15 -85.38 -10.01 -1.19
C ALA A 15 -84.14 -10.54 -1.95
N ARG A 16 -84.30 -10.92 -3.22
CA ARG A 16 -83.20 -11.34 -4.09
C ARG A 16 -82.24 -10.19 -4.38
N ILE A 17 -82.75 -8.98 -4.63
CA ILE A 17 -81.92 -7.80 -4.85
C ILE A 17 -81.07 -7.51 -3.62
N ALA A 18 -81.67 -7.47 -2.42
CA ALA A 18 -80.93 -7.25 -1.18
C ALA A 18 -79.85 -8.32 -0.93
N GLN A 19 -80.14 -9.59 -1.22
CA GLN A 19 -79.16 -10.68 -1.12
C GLN A 19 -77.99 -10.50 -2.09
N LEU A 20 -78.27 -10.06 -3.33
CA LEU A 20 -77.23 -9.78 -4.33
C LEU A 20 -76.36 -8.59 -3.91
N GLU A 21 -76.96 -7.52 -3.37
CA GLU A 21 -76.23 -6.35 -2.86
C GLU A 21 -75.32 -6.72 -1.70
N GLN A 22 -75.80 -7.51 -0.74
CA GLN A 22 -74.97 -8.01 0.36
C GLN A 22 -73.81 -8.89 -0.14
N SER A 23 -74.07 -9.73 -1.14
CA SER A 23 -73.05 -10.57 -1.77
C SER A 23 -72.00 -9.74 -2.52
N GLN A 24 -72.42 -8.68 -3.23
CA GLN A 24 -71.51 -7.74 -3.89
C GLN A 24 -70.63 -7.00 -2.88
N PHE A 25 -71.20 -6.61 -1.74
CA PHE A 25 -70.43 -5.96 -0.67
C PHE A 25 -69.35 -6.89 -0.09
N GLU A 26 -69.69 -8.12 0.28
CA GLU A 26 -68.71 -9.09 0.80
C GLU A 26 -67.64 -9.45 -0.24
N LEU A 27 -68.02 -9.56 -1.52
CA LEU A 27 -67.06 -9.76 -2.61
C LEU A 27 -66.10 -8.57 -2.75
N THR A 28 -66.61 -7.34 -2.63
CA THR A 28 -65.77 -6.12 -2.70
C THR A 28 -64.79 -6.07 -1.53
N LYS A 29 -65.26 -6.36 -0.31
CA LYS A 29 -64.44 -6.41 0.90
C LYS A 29 -63.30 -7.43 0.79
N THR A 30 -63.64 -8.66 0.38
CA THR A 30 -62.63 -9.72 0.17
C THR A 30 -61.64 -9.35 -0.93
N THR A 31 -62.09 -8.67 -1.99
CA THR A 31 -61.22 -8.15 -3.07
C THR A 31 -60.23 -7.10 -2.55
N MET A 32 -60.68 -6.16 -1.70
CA MET A 32 -59.81 -5.15 -1.09
C MET A 32 -58.78 -5.79 -0.16
N ASP A 33 -59.19 -6.74 0.68
CA ASP A 33 -58.30 -7.47 1.58
C ASP A 33 -57.20 -8.24 0.80
N LEU A 34 -57.58 -8.89 -0.30
CA LEU A 34 -56.63 -9.58 -1.18
C LEU A 34 -55.68 -8.59 -1.83
N THR A 35 -56.18 -7.44 -2.29
CA THR A 35 -55.37 -6.38 -2.92
C THR A 35 -54.32 -5.85 -1.95
N MET A 36 -54.70 -5.56 -0.69
CA MET A 36 -53.76 -5.15 0.36
C MET A 36 -52.69 -6.20 0.62
N LYS A 37 -53.08 -7.48 0.74
CA LYS A 37 -52.12 -8.59 0.91
C LYS A 37 -51.14 -8.71 -0.26
N VAL A 38 -51.59 -8.45 -1.50
CA VAL A 38 -50.73 -8.44 -2.68
C VAL A 38 -49.76 -7.26 -2.63
N MET A 39 -50.22 -6.07 -2.27
CA MET A 39 -49.36 -4.89 -2.11
C MET A 39 -48.27 -5.10 -1.04
N ASP A 40 -48.63 -5.68 0.12
CA ASP A 40 -47.68 -6.00 1.19
C ASP A 40 -46.61 -7.00 0.72
N LYS A 41 -47.03 -8.04 0.00
CA LYS A 41 -46.09 -9.01 -0.60
C LYS A 41 -45.17 -8.34 -1.63
N ASN A 42 -45.69 -7.46 -2.48
CA ASN A 42 -44.89 -6.72 -3.47
C ASN A 42 -43.86 -5.81 -2.79
N ASN A 43 -44.26 -5.10 -1.73
CA ASN A 43 -43.35 -4.28 -0.93
C ASN A 43 -42.25 -5.13 -0.30
N LYS A 44 -42.59 -6.30 0.25
CA LYS A 44 -41.61 -7.25 0.80
C LYS A 44 -40.65 -7.77 -0.27
N ILE A 45 -41.14 -8.09 -1.45
CA ILE A 45 -40.31 -8.50 -2.60
C ILE A 45 -39.33 -7.39 -2.95
N MET A 46 -39.78 -6.15 -3.10
CA MET A 46 -38.89 -5.02 -3.42
C MET A 46 -37.78 -4.82 -2.38
N GLN A 47 -38.11 -4.92 -1.09
CA GLN A 47 -37.12 -4.81 -0.01
C GLN A 47 -36.08 -5.95 -0.08
N LEU A 48 -36.52 -7.18 -0.33
CA LEU A 48 -35.63 -8.33 -0.48
C LEU A 48 -34.73 -8.20 -1.71
N SER A 49 -35.27 -7.74 -2.84
CA SER A 49 -34.50 -7.45 -4.06
C SER A 49 -33.44 -6.37 -3.82
N GLY A 50 -33.75 -5.34 -3.03
CA GLY A 50 -32.78 -4.34 -2.59
C GLY A 50 -31.63 -4.95 -1.78
N LYS A 51 -31.96 -5.78 -0.78
CA LYS A 51 -30.96 -6.49 0.06
C LYS A 51 -30.08 -7.43 -0.77
N LEU A 52 -30.65 -8.14 -1.74
CA LEU A 52 -29.92 -9.05 -2.61
C LEU A 52 -28.92 -8.31 -3.52
N ARG A 53 -29.33 -7.17 -4.11
CA ARG A 53 -28.44 -6.31 -4.91
C ARG A 53 -27.24 -5.79 -4.09
N ASN A 54 -27.48 -5.37 -2.85
CA ASN A 54 -26.40 -4.93 -1.97
C ASN A 54 -25.43 -6.08 -1.63
N LYS A 55 -25.94 -7.29 -1.40
CA LYS A 55 -25.09 -8.48 -1.19
C LYS A 55 -24.25 -8.81 -2.42
N ASP A 56 -24.81 -8.74 -3.63
CA ASP A 56 -24.07 -8.96 -4.87
C ASP A 56 -22.94 -7.94 -5.07
N LEU A 57 -23.21 -6.65 -4.81
CA LEU A 57 -22.19 -5.60 -4.87
C LEU A 57 -21.03 -5.85 -3.89
N ASN A 58 -21.35 -6.27 -2.66
CA ASN A 58 -20.34 -6.61 -1.67
C ASN A 58 -19.53 -7.84 -2.07
N LEU A 59 -20.17 -8.87 -2.63
CA LEU A 59 -19.51 -10.06 -3.14
C LEU A 59 -18.51 -9.70 -4.26
N ARG A 60 -18.92 -8.88 -5.23
CA ARG A 60 -18.03 -8.39 -6.31
C ARG A 60 -16.84 -7.60 -5.77
N ARG A 61 -17.05 -6.74 -4.75
CA ARG A 61 -15.97 -6.00 -4.09
C ARG A 61 -14.98 -6.95 -3.41
N SER A 62 -15.48 -7.97 -2.71
CA SER A 62 -14.64 -9.00 -2.07
C SER A 62 -13.86 -9.82 -3.09
N GLN A 63 -14.48 -10.24 -4.19
CA GLN A 63 -13.79 -10.95 -5.28
C GLN A 63 -12.65 -10.12 -5.88
N LYS A 64 -12.84 -8.81 -6.08
CA LYS A 64 -11.77 -7.91 -6.53
C LYS A 64 -10.60 -7.84 -5.54
N LYS A 65 -10.88 -7.80 -4.23
CA LYS A 65 -9.84 -7.84 -3.19
C LYS A 65 -9.07 -9.15 -3.21
N ILE A 66 -9.77 -10.28 -3.32
CA ILE A 66 -9.13 -11.62 -3.43
C ILE A 66 -8.21 -11.67 -4.65
N ALA A 67 -8.66 -11.21 -5.82
CA ALA A 67 -7.83 -11.16 -7.02
C ALA A 67 -6.58 -10.27 -6.86
N ALA A 68 -6.71 -9.14 -6.18
CA ALA A 68 -5.58 -8.25 -5.89
C ALA A 68 -4.54 -8.92 -4.97
N VAL A 69 -5.00 -9.61 -3.92
CA VAL A 69 -4.14 -10.38 -3.01
C VAL A 69 -3.43 -11.49 -3.77
N GLN A 70 -4.14 -12.27 -4.58
CA GLN A 70 -3.54 -13.33 -5.42
C GLN A 70 -2.45 -12.78 -6.36
N LYS A 71 -2.67 -11.61 -6.96
CA LYS A 71 -1.66 -10.94 -7.80
C LYS A 71 -0.43 -10.52 -7.00
N GLN A 72 -0.60 -10.08 -5.76
CA GLN A 72 0.52 -9.76 -4.87
C GLN A 72 1.27 -11.03 -4.45
N THR A 73 0.58 -12.10 -4.06
CA THR A 73 1.18 -13.39 -3.71
C THR A 73 2.06 -13.92 -4.84
N LYS A 74 1.54 -13.94 -6.08
CA LYS A 74 2.33 -14.35 -7.26
C LYS A 74 3.57 -13.48 -7.50
N LYS A 75 3.54 -12.18 -7.17
CA LYS A 75 4.71 -11.30 -7.27
C LYS A 75 5.76 -11.65 -6.21
N VAL A 76 5.31 -11.89 -4.97
CA VAL A 76 6.19 -12.29 -3.87
C VAL A 76 6.86 -13.63 -4.18
N GLU A 77 6.09 -14.62 -4.63
CA GLU A 77 6.62 -15.94 -5.04
C GLU A 77 7.69 -15.82 -6.14
N ARG A 78 7.46 -14.98 -7.16
CA ARG A 78 8.44 -14.72 -8.22
C ARG A 78 9.71 -14.06 -7.68
N SER A 79 9.60 -13.15 -6.71
CA SER A 79 10.76 -12.55 -6.04
C SER A 79 11.54 -13.61 -5.24
N GLN A 80 10.84 -14.38 -4.40
CA GLN A 80 11.43 -15.44 -3.59
C GLN A 80 12.14 -16.48 -4.46
N LYS A 81 11.56 -16.88 -5.61
CA LYS A 81 12.23 -17.80 -6.55
C LYS A 81 13.55 -17.24 -7.09
N ARG A 82 13.64 -15.92 -7.34
CA ARG A 82 14.89 -15.27 -7.78
C ARG A 82 15.92 -15.25 -6.66
N ASP A 83 15.49 -14.97 -5.43
CA ASP A 83 16.37 -14.92 -4.27
C ASP A 83 16.91 -16.31 -3.93
N ILE A 84 16.06 -17.35 -3.97
CA ILE A 84 16.47 -18.75 -3.82
C ILE A 84 17.53 -19.11 -4.88
N LYS A 85 17.32 -18.74 -6.16
CA LYS A 85 18.30 -18.98 -7.23
C LYS A 85 19.63 -18.28 -6.98
N ARG A 86 19.62 -17.04 -6.46
CA ARG A 86 20.83 -16.29 -6.09
C ARG A 86 21.58 -16.97 -4.95
N LEU A 87 20.86 -17.40 -3.91
CA LEU A 87 21.44 -18.13 -2.78
C LEU A 87 22.06 -19.46 -3.23
N GLN A 88 21.37 -20.23 -4.08
CA GLN A 88 21.92 -21.46 -4.64
C GLN A 88 23.25 -21.23 -5.38
N LYS A 89 23.33 -20.17 -6.20
CA LYS A 89 24.56 -19.79 -6.90
C LYS A 89 25.68 -19.35 -5.95
N ALA A 90 25.35 -18.60 -4.90
CA ALA A 90 26.33 -18.20 -3.88
C ALA A 90 26.86 -19.42 -3.12
N THR A 91 25.98 -20.36 -2.75
CA THR A 91 26.35 -21.60 -2.09
C THR A 91 27.27 -22.46 -2.96
N SER A 92 27.01 -22.57 -4.28
CA SER A 92 27.91 -23.31 -5.18
C SER A 92 29.29 -22.66 -5.29
N ALA A 93 29.35 -21.33 -5.37
CA ALA A 93 30.63 -20.60 -5.42
C ALA A 93 31.43 -20.75 -4.11
N LEU A 94 30.76 -20.70 -2.96
CA LEU A 94 31.42 -20.91 -1.67
C LEU A 94 31.97 -22.35 -1.53
N LYS A 95 31.24 -23.34 -2.03
CA LYS A 95 31.72 -24.73 -2.07
C LYS A 95 32.99 -24.87 -2.92
N GLU A 96 33.02 -24.21 -4.09
CA GLU A 96 34.21 -24.20 -4.96
C GLU A 96 35.42 -23.56 -4.26
N GLN A 97 35.23 -22.42 -3.60
CA GLN A 97 36.29 -21.78 -2.80
C GLN A 97 36.81 -22.69 -1.68
N LEU A 98 35.91 -23.41 -1.00
CA LEU A 98 36.27 -24.31 0.09
C LEU A 98 37.09 -25.52 -0.41
N GLU A 99 36.79 -26.03 -1.61
CA GLU A 99 37.61 -27.08 -2.23
C GLU A 99 39.00 -26.57 -2.64
N LEU A 100 39.13 -25.33 -3.11
CA LEU A 100 40.44 -24.71 -3.38
C LEU A 100 41.28 -24.56 -2.11
N ILE A 101 40.68 -24.09 -1.01
CA ILE A 101 41.36 -23.95 0.29
C ILE A 101 41.82 -25.32 0.81
N LYS A 102 40.98 -26.36 0.69
CA LYS A 102 41.39 -27.73 1.07
C LYS A 102 42.57 -28.23 0.23
N ALA A 103 42.59 -27.92 -1.07
CA ALA A 103 43.68 -28.31 -1.95
C ALA A 103 44.99 -27.57 -1.61
N GLU A 104 44.92 -26.30 -1.22
CA GLU A 104 46.09 -25.53 -0.75
C GLU A 104 46.62 -26.06 0.59
N ALA A 105 45.73 -26.35 1.55
CA ALA A 105 46.12 -26.89 2.86
C ALA A 105 46.76 -28.29 2.78
N ALA A 106 46.51 -29.05 1.71
CA ALA A 106 47.14 -30.34 1.48
C ALA A 106 48.58 -30.24 0.94
N LYS A 107 49.06 -29.04 0.56
CA LYS A 107 50.47 -28.85 0.18
C LYS A 107 51.32 -28.76 1.46
N PRO A 108 52.32 -29.63 1.65
CA PRO A 108 53.18 -29.59 2.83
C PRO A 108 53.97 -28.27 2.85
N GLU A 109 53.81 -27.50 3.92
CA GLU A 109 54.54 -26.25 4.16
C GLU A 109 56.05 -26.52 4.17
N SER A 110 56.76 -26.04 3.15
CA SER A 110 58.22 -25.95 3.19
C SER A 110 58.59 -24.77 4.09
N VAL A 111 59.05 -25.10 5.29
CA VAL A 111 59.59 -24.21 6.32
C VAL A 111 60.64 -23.26 5.72
N HIS A 112 60.38 -21.95 5.70
CA HIS A 112 61.41 -20.94 5.41
C HIS A 112 61.21 -19.67 6.27
N ASP A 113 62.18 -19.51 7.17
CA ASP A 113 62.82 -18.32 7.77
C ASP A 113 62.08 -16.99 8.03
N SER A 114 62.00 -16.70 9.34
CA SER A 114 62.35 -15.45 10.05
C SER A 114 62.46 -14.15 9.24
N ILE A 115 61.44 -13.29 9.34
CA ILE A 115 61.57 -11.86 9.02
C ILE A 115 61.03 -11.01 10.18
N ALA A 116 61.87 -10.08 10.62
CA ALA A 116 61.72 -9.18 11.76
C ALA A 116 60.66 -8.07 11.55
N PRO A 117 60.05 -7.54 12.63
CA PRO A 117 59.00 -6.53 12.56
C PRO A 117 59.57 -5.12 12.31
N CYS A 118 59.22 -4.52 11.17
CA CYS A 118 59.52 -3.12 10.88
C CYS A 118 58.45 -2.19 11.48
N SER A 119 58.94 -1.16 12.19
CA SER A 119 58.17 -0.13 12.91
C SER A 119 57.33 0.75 11.97
N PRO A 120 56.07 1.07 12.28
CA PRO A 120 55.26 1.97 11.47
C PRO A 120 55.70 3.43 11.66
N SER A 121 56.21 4.02 10.58
CA SER A 121 56.57 5.44 10.46
C SER A 121 55.32 6.32 10.58
N ALA A 122 55.39 7.34 11.44
CA ALA A 122 54.34 8.34 11.66
C ALA A 122 54.16 9.21 10.41
N ALA A 123 53.25 8.78 9.53
CA ALA A 123 52.87 9.52 8.34
C ALA A 123 51.95 10.69 8.68
N ASP A 124 52.29 11.87 8.15
CA ASP A 124 51.46 13.07 8.12
C ASP A 124 50.03 12.74 7.70
N THR A 125 49.12 12.75 8.68
CA THR A 125 47.70 12.53 8.40
C THR A 125 47.12 13.85 7.95
N GLU A 126 46.98 14.03 6.64
CA GLU A 126 46.23 15.16 6.10
C GLU A 126 44.86 15.25 6.78
N PRO A 127 44.42 16.44 7.20
CA PRO A 127 43.12 16.60 7.84
C PRO A 127 42.01 16.09 6.92
N PRO A 128 41.06 15.30 7.43
CA PRO A 128 40.04 14.67 6.61
C PRO A 128 39.21 15.74 5.89
N ALA A 129 39.03 15.55 4.57
CA ALA A 129 38.28 16.49 3.75
C ALA A 129 36.87 16.71 4.33
N PRO A 130 36.37 17.96 4.37
CA PRO A 130 35.08 18.27 4.96
C PRO A 130 33.95 17.59 4.20
N ARG A 131 33.18 16.74 4.90
CA ARG A 131 32.07 15.99 4.31
C ARG A 131 30.98 16.92 3.76
N ILE A 132 30.29 16.47 2.72
CA ILE A 132 29.22 17.23 2.07
C ILE A 132 27.86 16.73 2.55
N VAL A 133 27.22 17.46 3.45
CA VAL A 133 25.80 17.21 3.76
C VAL A 133 24.98 17.62 2.54
N THR A 134 24.01 16.80 2.13
CA THR A 134 23.13 17.10 1.00
C THR A 134 21.80 17.64 1.52
N CYS A 135 21.25 18.69 0.91
CA CYS A 135 19.92 19.20 1.29
C CYS A 135 18.80 18.23 0.84
N VAL A 136 17.64 18.30 1.49
CA VAL A 136 16.47 17.44 1.23
C VAL A 136 16.09 17.45 -0.26
N GLN A 137 16.01 18.65 -0.85
CA GLN A 137 15.61 18.83 -2.24
C GLN A 137 16.60 18.23 -3.24
N CYS A 138 17.90 18.42 -3.02
CA CYS A 138 18.93 17.81 -3.87
C CYS A 138 18.97 16.29 -3.71
N PHE A 139 18.73 15.76 -2.50
CA PHE A 139 18.66 14.33 -2.26
C PHE A 139 17.46 13.69 -2.97
N GLU A 140 16.26 14.25 -2.81
CA GLU A 140 15.03 13.74 -3.46
C GLU A 140 15.12 13.77 -4.98
N ARG A 141 15.77 14.80 -5.53
CA ARG A 141 15.92 15.01 -6.98
C ARG A 141 17.21 14.42 -7.55
N ARG A 142 18.03 13.74 -6.73
CA ARG A 142 19.33 13.14 -7.09
C ARG A 142 20.28 14.13 -7.80
N ARG A 143 20.46 15.32 -7.21
CA ARG A 143 21.32 16.39 -7.74
C ARG A 143 22.56 16.58 -6.87
N LYS A 144 23.63 17.08 -7.50
CA LYS A 144 24.84 17.49 -6.78
C LYS A 144 24.55 18.78 -5.99
N CYS A 145 24.79 18.75 -4.68
CA CYS A 145 24.62 19.87 -3.76
C CYS A 145 25.97 20.57 -3.54
N ASP A 146 26.01 21.89 -3.62
CA ASP A 146 27.23 22.73 -3.64
C ASP A 146 27.56 23.38 -2.29
N LYS A 147 27.12 22.77 -1.18
CA LYS A 147 27.35 23.21 0.21
C LYS A 147 26.73 24.54 0.63
N GLY A 148 26.39 25.44 -0.29
CA GLY A 148 25.79 26.74 0.04
C GLY A 148 24.45 26.66 0.80
N GLU A 149 24.05 27.78 1.39
CA GLU A 149 22.72 27.95 1.96
C GLU A 149 22.12 29.32 1.56
N PRO A 150 21.11 29.34 0.65
CA PRO A 150 20.61 28.20 -0.10
C PRO A 150 21.69 27.63 -1.04
N CYS A 151 21.67 26.32 -1.27
CA CYS A 151 22.50 25.70 -2.30
C CYS A 151 22.07 26.21 -3.69
N ARG A 152 22.99 26.38 -4.64
CA ARG A 152 22.70 26.96 -5.97
C ARG A 152 21.54 26.26 -6.70
N PRO A 153 21.44 24.90 -6.73
CA PRO A 153 20.30 24.22 -7.34
C PRO A 153 18.93 24.55 -6.72
N CYS A 154 18.89 24.85 -5.42
CA CYS A 154 17.67 25.29 -4.75
C CYS A 154 17.39 26.78 -4.99
N ALA A 155 18.44 27.61 -4.98
CA ALA A 155 18.33 29.05 -5.26
C ALA A 155 17.76 29.31 -6.67
N ASP A 156 18.34 28.65 -7.69
CA ASP A 156 17.91 28.77 -9.09
C ASP A 156 16.43 28.41 -9.29
N ARG A 157 15.90 27.53 -8.44
CA ARG A 157 14.52 27.02 -8.51
C ARG A 157 13.58 27.67 -7.50
N ARG A 158 14.07 28.62 -6.72
CA ARG A 158 13.35 29.27 -5.62
C ARG A 158 12.75 28.24 -4.63
N LEU A 159 13.48 27.15 -4.37
CA LEU A 159 13.09 26.11 -3.43
C LEU A 159 13.66 26.39 -2.04
N VAL A 160 12.94 25.95 -1.01
CA VAL A 160 13.45 25.98 0.36
C VAL A 160 14.58 24.95 0.51
N CYS A 161 15.78 25.43 0.82
CA CYS A 161 16.94 24.59 1.05
C CYS A 161 17.00 24.16 2.51
N GLU A 162 16.58 22.92 2.80
CA GLU A 162 16.57 22.35 4.16
C GLU A 162 17.53 21.17 4.25
N ARG A 163 18.13 20.96 5.42
CA ARG A 163 19.03 19.83 5.70
C ARG A 163 18.45 18.96 6.80
N MET A 164 18.56 17.64 6.63
CA MET A 164 18.08 16.69 7.65
C MET A 164 19.08 16.53 8.78
N LYS A 165 18.61 16.71 10.02
CA LYS A 165 19.31 16.36 11.25
C LYS A 165 19.59 14.85 11.30
N CYS A 166 20.77 14.45 11.75
CA CYS A 166 21.03 13.06 12.09
C CYS A 166 20.18 12.61 13.29
N ASP A 167 19.86 11.32 13.35
CA ASP A 167 19.17 10.75 14.53
C ASP A 167 20.09 10.82 15.76
N HIS A 168 21.41 10.71 15.54
CA HIS A 168 22.46 10.89 16.55
C HIS A 168 23.20 12.21 16.25
N PHE A 169 22.59 13.33 16.63
CA PHE A 169 23.05 14.67 16.23
C PHE A 169 24.26 15.18 17.02
N GLU A 170 24.39 14.76 18.27
CA GLU A 170 25.47 15.18 19.16
C GLU A 170 26.84 14.73 18.62
N PRO A 171 27.91 15.54 18.79
CA PRO A 171 29.25 15.17 18.38
C PRO A 171 29.67 13.82 18.95
N GLY A 172 30.21 12.93 18.11
CA GLY A 172 30.64 11.58 18.52
C GLY A 172 29.52 10.54 18.69
N ALA A 173 28.24 10.92 18.72
CA ALA A 173 27.14 9.97 18.91
C ALA A 173 26.84 9.11 17.66
N CYS A 174 27.18 9.60 16.46
CA CYS A 174 26.90 8.90 15.22
C CYS A 174 28.03 7.92 14.85
N VAL A 175 27.73 6.61 14.92
CA VAL A 175 28.67 5.53 14.54
C VAL A 175 28.94 5.42 13.03
N ARG A 176 28.22 6.17 12.19
CA ARG A 176 28.35 6.08 10.72
C ARG A 176 29.42 7.05 10.22
N LEU A 177 30.57 6.51 9.82
CA LEU A 177 31.72 7.27 9.29
C LEU A 177 31.33 8.27 8.18
N ASN A 178 30.45 7.87 7.26
CA ASN A 178 29.97 8.70 6.14
C ASN A 178 28.48 9.02 6.24
N CYS A 179 28.00 9.43 7.42
CA CYS A 179 26.61 9.82 7.57
C CYS A 179 26.28 11.02 6.64
N GLY A 180 25.27 10.87 5.77
CA GLY A 180 24.84 11.94 4.85
C GLY A 180 23.93 13.01 5.48
N ARG A 181 23.69 12.94 6.80
CA ARG A 181 22.83 13.85 7.56
C ARG A 181 23.66 14.82 8.39
N LEU A 182 23.08 15.97 8.70
CA LEU A 182 23.74 17.05 9.42
C LEU A 182 23.97 16.69 10.90
N HIS A 183 25.19 16.90 11.39
CA HIS A 183 25.55 16.83 12.82
C HIS A 183 25.77 18.23 13.40
N GLN A 184 25.88 18.34 14.72
CA GLN A 184 25.98 19.62 15.41
C GLN A 184 27.25 20.41 15.06
N ASP A 185 28.40 19.73 15.05
CA ASP A 185 29.71 20.29 14.70
C ASP A 185 29.69 20.96 13.32
N GLU A 186 28.99 20.36 12.36
CA GLU A 186 28.85 20.93 11.02
C GLU A 186 27.84 22.06 10.93
N MET A 187 26.79 22.02 11.75
CA MET A 187 25.80 23.08 11.80
C MET A 187 26.45 24.38 12.26
N GLU A 188 27.28 24.29 13.31
CA GLU A 188 28.07 25.41 13.84
C GLU A 188 29.15 25.86 12.84
N LYS A 189 29.89 24.92 12.25
CA LYS A 189 30.99 25.23 11.30
C LYS A 189 30.52 25.85 9.98
N MET A 190 29.41 25.37 9.43
CA MET A 190 28.92 25.79 8.11
C MET A 190 27.81 26.84 8.18
N GLY A 191 27.30 27.15 9.37
CA GLY A 191 26.27 28.17 9.59
C GLY A 191 24.90 27.81 9.02
N TYR A 192 24.53 26.52 9.00
CA TYR A 192 23.27 26.08 8.42
C TYR A 192 22.05 26.53 9.25
N LYS A 193 21.20 27.38 8.68
CA LYS A 193 20.04 28.00 9.34
C LYS A 193 18.79 27.10 9.30
N ARG A 194 18.58 26.33 8.23
CA ARG A 194 17.34 25.56 8.02
C ARG A 194 17.57 24.06 8.17
N VAL A 195 17.38 23.58 9.40
CA VAL A 195 17.54 22.16 9.76
C VAL A 195 16.19 21.55 10.11
N VAL A 196 15.86 20.43 9.50
CA VAL A 196 14.63 19.67 9.78
C VAL A 196 14.96 18.36 10.49
N PRO A 197 14.10 17.87 11.40
CA PRO A 197 14.31 16.58 12.04
C PRO A 197 14.36 15.46 10.99
N SER A 198 15.12 14.41 11.30
CA SER A 198 15.08 13.16 10.52
C SER A 198 13.66 12.61 10.52
N ARG A 199 12.99 12.75 9.39
CA ARG A 199 11.80 11.96 9.08
C ARG A 199 12.24 10.86 8.13
N ARG A 200 11.58 9.70 8.18
CA ARG A 200 11.69 8.73 7.09
C ARG A 200 11.16 9.39 5.83
N ILE A 201 12.05 9.94 5.01
CA ILE A 201 11.70 10.30 3.64
C ILE A 201 11.37 8.97 2.95
N PRO A 202 10.14 8.78 2.48
CA PRO A 202 9.80 7.60 1.71
C PRO A 202 10.77 7.55 0.53
N LYS A 203 11.56 6.46 0.42
CA LYS A 203 12.46 6.29 -0.73
C LYS A 203 11.60 6.47 -1.98
N PRO A 204 11.94 7.40 -2.90
CA PRO A 204 11.17 7.56 -4.12
C PRO A 204 11.12 6.19 -4.78
N LYS A 205 9.90 5.65 -4.96
CA LYS A 205 9.71 4.38 -5.67
C LYS A 205 10.46 4.54 -6.98
N GLN A 206 11.45 3.70 -7.25
CA GLN A 206 12.13 3.71 -8.54
C GLN A 206 11.05 3.50 -9.59
N VAL A 207 10.67 4.59 -10.27
CA VAL A 207 9.80 4.52 -11.42
C VAL A 207 10.67 3.86 -12.48
N TYR A 208 10.40 2.58 -12.72
CA TYR A 208 11.04 1.84 -13.79
C TYR A 208 10.58 2.48 -15.10
N HIS A 209 11.45 3.26 -15.72
CA HIS A 209 11.29 3.64 -17.11
C HIS A 209 11.69 2.42 -17.94
N PRO A 210 10.75 1.73 -18.62
CA PRO A 210 11.13 0.77 -19.63
C PRO A 210 11.96 1.51 -20.69
N GLN A 211 13.11 0.96 -21.05
CA GLN A 211 13.86 1.42 -22.22
C GLN A 211 13.02 1.02 -23.45
N GLU A 212 12.70 2.00 -24.28
CA GLU A 212 12.12 1.81 -25.62
C GLU A 212 13.14 1.21 -26.58
#